data_AF-A0A352IDK5-F1
#
_entry.id   AF-A0A352IDK5-F1
#
_cell.length_a   1.000
_cell.length_b   1.000
_cell.length_c   1.000
_cell.angle_alpha   90.00
_cell.angle_beta   90.00
_cell.angle_gamma   90.00
#
_symmetry.space_group_name_H-M   'P 1'
#
loop_
_entity.id
_entity.type
_entity.pdbx_description
1 polymer ?
#
loop_
_entity_poly.entity_id
_entity_poly.type
_entity_poly.pdbx_seq_one_letter_code
_entity_poly.pdbx_strand_id
1 'polypeptide(L)'
;RLDLELTATEGDHSRVQSASATLSGVASAADMATGERSAAAQVTSAFGQDGNKFTALFRLLGIVPAEAQTLTVDITFSNGDTQRIASDLTKAMRGFNDSTTPVTLTGNLLLPVEAGTTGATITDWNEAECGNGHAD
;
A
#
# COMPACT_ATOMS: atom_id res chain seq x y z
N ARG A 1 10.06 -2.20 7.55
CA ARG A 1 8.68 -2.73 7.39
C ARG A 1 7.78 -1.57 7.04
N LEU A 2 6.82 -1.77 6.17
CA LEU A 2 5.84 -0.76 5.80
C LEU A 2 4.43 -1.30 6.10
N ASP A 3 3.66 -0.53 6.83
CA ASP A 3 2.27 -0.81 7.13
C ASP A 3 1.40 0.18 6.35
N LEU A 4 0.44 -0.32 5.59
CA LEU A 4 -0.54 0.47 4.89
C LEU A 4 -1.88 0.33 5.58
N GLU A 5 -2.51 1.45 5.89
CA GLU A 5 -3.88 1.52 6.39
C GLU A 5 -4.72 2.40 5.46
N LEU A 6 -5.69 1.79 4.82
CA LEU A 6 -6.64 2.47 3.94
C LEU A 6 -8.02 2.45 4.60
N THR A 7 -8.64 3.62 4.75
CA THR A 7 -10.02 3.69 5.26
C THR A 7 -10.96 3.95 4.11
N ALA A 8 -11.90 3.04 3.88
CA ALA A 8 -13.00 3.24 2.95
C ALA A 8 -13.98 4.26 3.53
N THR A 9 -13.85 5.50 3.06
CA THR A 9 -14.72 6.63 3.44
C THR A 9 -15.92 6.76 2.51
N GLU A 10 -15.81 6.25 1.29
CA GLU A 10 -16.86 6.28 0.27
C GLU A 10 -17.00 4.93 -0.43
N GLY A 11 -18.22 4.64 -0.89
CA GLY A 11 -18.58 3.42 -1.60
C GLY A 11 -18.88 2.21 -0.71
N ASP A 12 -19.28 1.12 -1.35
CA ASP A 12 -19.71 -0.10 -0.68
C ASP A 12 -18.53 -1.06 -0.44
N HIS A 13 -17.80 -0.84 0.66
CA HIS A 13 -16.73 -1.75 1.11
C HIS A 13 -17.23 -3.17 1.41
N SER A 14 -18.53 -3.34 1.72
CA SER A 14 -19.16 -4.67 1.91
C SER A 14 -19.19 -5.50 0.63
N ARG A 15 -19.02 -4.88 -0.55
CA ARG A 15 -18.94 -5.57 -1.84
C ARG A 15 -17.52 -6.03 -2.16
N VAL A 16 -16.51 -5.58 -1.42
CA VAL A 16 -15.13 -6.05 -1.63
C VAL A 16 -15.03 -7.49 -1.13
N GLN A 17 -14.68 -8.39 -2.03
CA GLN A 17 -14.44 -9.79 -1.72
C GLN A 17 -13.00 -9.99 -1.25
N SER A 18 -12.06 -9.32 -1.91
CA SER A 18 -10.63 -9.40 -1.60
C SER A 18 -9.93 -8.17 -2.14
N ALA A 19 -8.88 -7.72 -1.46
CA ALA A 19 -8.01 -6.67 -1.96
C ALA A 19 -6.56 -7.10 -1.79
N SER A 20 -5.73 -6.71 -2.74
CA SER A 20 -4.30 -6.95 -2.75
C SER A 20 -3.58 -5.68 -3.14
N ALA A 21 -2.39 -5.47 -2.60
CA ALA A 21 -1.52 -4.38 -3.01
C ALA A 21 -0.17 -4.91 -3.46
N THR A 22 0.31 -4.32 -4.55
CA THR A 22 1.60 -4.58 -5.14
C THR A 22 2.39 -3.28 -5.10
N LEU A 23 3.48 -3.28 -4.34
CA LEU A 23 4.40 -2.16 -4.27
C LEU A 23 5.62 -2.47 -5.12
N SER A 24 5.86 -1.65 -6.14
CA SER A 24 7.07 -1.70 -6.96
C SER A 24 8.09 -0.65 -6.50
N GLY A 25 9.35 -0.76 -6.94
CA GLY A 25 10.39 0.22 -6.58
C GLY A 25 11.07 -0.03 -5.23
N VAL A 26 10.95 -1.21 -4.64
CA VAL A 26 11.44 -1.50 -3.27
C VAL A 26 12.50 -2.59 -3.23
N ALA A 27 13.32 -2.61 -2.18
CA ALA A 27 14.27 -3.70 -1.93
C ALA A 27 13.58 -4.80 -1.10
N SER A 28 13.35 -5.97 -1.69
CA SER A 28 12.71 -7.10 -1.01
C SER A 28 13.75 -8.06 -0.42
N ALA A 29 13.40 -8.77 0.66
CA ALA A 29 14.27 -9.79 1.24
C ALA A 29 14.49 -11.00 0.33
N ALA A 30 13.60 -11.23 -0.64
CA ALA A 30 13.74 -12.30 -1.63
C ALA A 30 14.91 -12.04 -2.59
N ASP A 31 15.27 -10.78 -2.83
CA ASP A 31 16.37 -10.37 -3.71
C ASP A 31 17.77 -10.72 -3.14
N MET A 32 17.85 -11.00 -1.83
CA MET A 32 19.09 -11.54 -1.24
C MET A 32 19.42 -12.96 -1.72
N ALA A 33 18.46 -13.69 -2.31
CA ALA A 33 18.70 -15.03 -2.85
C ALA A 33 19.35 -15.03 -4.23
N THR A 34 19.12 -13.98 -5.04
CA THR A 34 19.62 -13.88 -6.42
C THR A 34 21.00 -13.21 -6.48
N GLY A 35 21.40 -12.46 -5.45
CA GLY A 35 22.74 -11.86 -5.36
C GLY A 35 23.03 -10.79 -6.41
N GLU A 36 22.01 -10.38 -7.17
CA GLU A 36 22.11 -9.33 -8.16
C GLU A 36 21.91 -7.99 -7.46
N ARG A 37 22.89 -7.10 -7.59
CA ARG A 37 22.87 -5.80 -6.93
C ARG A 37 21.72 -4.95 -7.49
N SER A 38 20.62 -4.85 -6.73
CA SER A 38 19.72 -3.70 -6.73
C SER A 38 18.87 -3.51 -8.00
N ALA A 39 18.11 -4.51 -8.44
CA ALA A 39 16.92 -4.23 -9.24
C ALA A 39 15.75 -3.91 -8.30
N ALA A 40 14.85 -2.96 -8.61
CA ALA A 40 13.66 -2.83 -7.78
C ALA A 40 12.87 -4.13 -7.79
N ALA A 41 12.65 -4.67 -6.60
CA ALA A 41 11.73 -5.76 -6.41
C ALA A 41 10.32 -5.20 -6.27
N GLN A 42 9.37 -6.07 -6.60
CA GLN A 42 7.94 -5.84 -6.41
C GLN A 42 7.47 -6.78 -5.32
N VAL A 43 6.87 -6.21 -4.28
CA VAL A 43 6.32 -6.97 -3.14
C VAL A 43 4.81 -6.90 -3.23
N THR A 44 4.15 -8.05 -3.18
CA THR A 44 2.68 -8.14 -3.15
C THR A 44 2.24 -8.59 -1.77
N SER A 45 1.25 -7.91 -1.21
CA SER A 45 0.61 -8.26 0.06
C SER A 45 -0.90 -8.21 -0.09
N ALA A 46 -1.61 -9.10 0.58
CA ALA A 46 -3.06 -9.01 0.68
C ALA A 46 -3.45 -7.92 1.69
N PHE A 47 -4.51 -7.16 1.38
CA PHE A 47 -5.17 -6.30 2.35
C PHE A 47 -6.08 -7.16 3.22
N GLY A 48 -5.88 -7.07 4.54
CA GLY A 48 -6.87 -7.48 5.52
C GLY A 48 -7.97 -6.43 5.57
N GLN A 49 -9.17 -6.82 5.17
CA GLN A 49 -10.36 -6.00 5.35
C GLN A 49 -10.94 -6.22 6.75
N ASP A 50 -11.04 -5.15 7.53
CA ASP A 50 -11.73 -5.09 8.81
C ASP A 50 -12.84 -4.03 8.70
N GLY A 51 -14.04 -4.47 8.31
CA GLY A 51 -15.15 -3.57 8.01
C GLY A 51 -14.79 -2.61 6.87
N ASN A 52 -14.68 -1.32 7.20
CA ASN A 52 -14.30 -0.26 6.28
C ASN A 52 -12.79 0.04 6.28
N LYS A 53 -11.98 -0.64 7.09
CA LYS A 53 -10.52 -0.48 7.10
C LYS A 53 -9.85 -1.59 6.31
N PHE A 54 -8.84 -1.25 5.53
CA PHE A 54 -8.03 -2.15 4.73
C PHE A 54 -6.58 -1.99 5.16
N THR A 55 -6.03 -3.03 5.78
CA THR A 55 -4.64 -3.00 6.29
C THR A 55 -3.76 -3.97 5.50
N ALA A 56 -2.60 -3.52 5.02
CA ALA A 56 -1.63 -4.37 4.35
C ALA A 56 -0.25 -4.18 4.95
N LEU A 57 0.50 -5.28 5.06
CA LEU A 57 1.82 -5.29 5.67
C LEU A 57 2.85 -5.72 4.64
N PHE A 58 3.78 -4.83 4.32
CA PHE A 58 4.87 -5.09 3.41
C PHE A 58 6.19 -5.25 4.17
N ARG A 59 6.86 -6.38 3.93
CA ARG A 59 8.22 -6.62 4.42
C ARG A 59 9.24 -6.31 3.35
N LEU A 60 9.62 -5.03 3.28
CA LEU A 60 10.78 -4.56 2.53
C LEU A 60 11.97 -4.33 3.47
N LEU A 61 13.17 -4.59 2.93
CA LEU A 61 14.46 -4.29 3.56
C LEU A 61 14.84 -2.81 3.38
N GLY A 62 14.37 -2.18 2.31
CA GLY A 62 14.64 -0.79 1.96
C GLY A 62 13.83 -0.36 0.73
N ILE A 63 14.06 0.86 0.25
CA ILE A 63 13.51 1.33 -1.03
C ILE A 63 14.64 1.64 -2.01
N VAL A 64 14.33 1.62 -3.31
CA VAL A 64 15.28 2.00 -4.36
C VAL A 64 14.97 3.44 -4.79
N PRO A 65 15.68 4.47 -4.26
CA PRO A 65 15.38 5.87 -4.58
C PRO A 65 15.60 6.24 -6.05
N ALA A 66 16.29 5.38 -6.81
CA ALA A 66 16.47 5.53 -8.25
C ALA A 66 15.22 5.12 -9.05
N GLU A 67 14.26 4.40 -8.45
CA GLU A 67 13.00 4.00 -9.07
C GLU A 67 11.81 4.67 -8.39
N ALA A 68 10.69 4.76 -9.11
CA ALA A 68 9.44 5.26 -8.57
C ALA A 68 8.75 4.17 -7.74
N GLN A 69 8.35 4.51 -6.51
CA GLN A 69 7.59 3.61 -5.65
C GLN A 69 6.11 3.74 -5.99
N THR A 70 5.64 2.90 -6.91
CA THR A 70 4.22 2.85 -7.28
C THR A 70 3.52 1.73 -6.52
N LEU A 71 2.52 2.10 -5.73
CA LEU A 71 1.58 1.17 -5.12
C LEU A 71 0.43 0.91 -6.08
N THR A 72 0.19 -0.36 -6.41
CA THR A 72 -0.96 -0.80 -7.18
C THR A 72 -1.88 -1.62 -6.28
N VAL A 73 -3.07 -1.12 -6.00
CA VAL A 73 -4.10 -1.83 -5.24
C VAL A 73 -5.08 -2.46 -6.20
N ASP A 74 -5.21 -3.78 -6.16
CA ASP A 74 -6.15 -4.56 -6.97
C ASP A 74 -7.24 -5.10 -6.04
N ILE A 75 -8.47 -4.64 -6.25
CA ILE A 75 -9.66 -4.92 -5.44
C ILE A 75 -10.60 -5.78 -6.26
N THR A 76 -10.88 -6.99 -5.78
CA THR A 76 -11.87 -7.89 -6.35
C THR A 76 -13.17 -7.76 -5.57
N PHE A 77 -14.26 -7.49 -6.28
CA PHE A 77 -15.60 -7.39 -5.72
C PHE A 77 -16.35 -8.73 -5.81
N SER A 78 -17.33 -8.91 -4.94
CA SER A 78 -18.17 -10.12 -4.88
C SER A 78 -18.99 -10.37 -6.14
N ASN A 79 -19.20 -9.36 -6.97
CA ASN A 79 -19.86 -9.48 -8.29
C ASN A 79 -18.89 -9.93 -9.41
N GLY A 80 -17.60 -10.13 -9.11
CA GLY A 80 -16.56 -10.45 -10.09
C GLY A 80 -15.90 -9.24 -10.75
N ASP A 81 -16.30 -8.02 -10.39
CA ASP A 81 -15.64 -6.80 -10.85
C ASP A 81 -14.26 -6.65 -10.20
N THR A 82 -13.29 -6.09 -10.93
CA THR A 82 -11.95 -5.83 -10.42
C THR A 82 -11.60 -4.37 -10.63
N GLN A 83 -11.25 -3.67 -9.55
CA GLN A 83 -10.75 -2.31 -9.60
C GLN A 83 -9.25 -2.29 -9.35
N ARG A 84 -8.54 -1.52 -10.17
CA ARG A 84 -7.10 -1.28 -10.00
C ARG A 84 -6.85 0.19 -9.72
N ILE A 85 -6.15 0.46 -8.63
CA ILE A 85 -5.78 1.80 -8.17
C ILE A 85 -4.27 1.89 -8.18
N ALA A 86 -3.71 2.86 -8.90
CA ALA A 86 -2.29 3.17 -8.83
C ALA A 86 -2.08 4.44 -7.99
N SER A 87 -1.15 4.39 -7.05
CA SER A 87 -0.75 5.53 -6.22
C SER A 87 0.77 5.66 -6.22
N ASP A 88 1.25 6.88 -6.45
CA ASP A 88 2.67 7.21 -6.32
C ASP A 88 3.00 7.45 -4.85
N LEU A 89 3.85 6.59 -4.28
CA LEU A 89 4.37 6.71 -2.93
C LEU A 89 5.83 7.19 -2.91
N THR A 90 6.39 7.53 -4.07
CA THR A 90 7.81 7.95 -4.19
C THR A 90 8.17 9.08 -3.23
N LYS A 91 7.25 10.03 -3.02
CA LYS A 91 7.45 11.12 -2.04
C LYS A 91 7.40 10.65 -0.59
N ALA A 92 6.38 9.87 -0.24
CA ALA A 92 6.15 9.38 1.12
C ALA A 92 7.19 8.33 1.55
N MET A 93 7.79 7.61 0.60
CA MET A 93 8.81 6.61 0.89
C MET A 93 10.24 7.17 0.83
N ARG A 94 10.44 8.42 0.40
CA ARG A 94 11.78 9.02 0.23
C ARG A 94 12.64 8.98 1.50
N GLY A 95 12.01 9.04 2.67
CA GLY A 95 12.65 8.94 3.99
C GLY A 95 12.78 7.53 4.55
N PHE A 96 12.21 6.51 3.89
CA PHE A 96 12.15 5.14 4.41
C PHE A 96 13.53 4.52 4.63
N ASN A 97 14.53 4.86 3.81
CA ASN A 97 15.88 4.32 3.94
C ASN A 97 16.74 5.09 4.97
N ASP A 98 16.28 6.27 5.40
CA ASP A 98 16.96 7.12 6.39
C ASP A 98 16.61 6.68 7.82
N SER A 99 15.41 6.13 8.00
CA SER A 99 14.93 5.58 9.27
C SER A 99 14.88 4.05 9.26
N THR A 100 15.28 3.42 10.37
CA THR A 100 15.13 1.97 10.58
C THR A 100 13.78 1.59 11.19
N THR A 101 12.94 2.60 11.48
CA THR A 101 11.62 2.41 12.05
C THR A 101 10.59 1.97 11.00
N PRO A 102 9.56 1.22 11.42
CA PRO A 102 8.47 0.86 10.53
C PRO A 102 7.68 2.12 10.13
N VAL A 103 7.53 2.35 8.83
CA VAL A 103 6.72 3.45 8.31
C VAL A 103 5.28 2.99 8.19
N THR A 104 4.34 3.82 8.63
CA THR A 104 2.91 3.57 8.45
C THR A 104 2.34 4.62 7.50
N LEU A 105 1.69 4.18 6.42
CA LEU A 105 1.02 5.05 5.46
C LEU A 105 -0.47 4.89 5.60
N THR A 106 -1.15 5.99 5.91
CA THR A 106 -2.60 6.06 5.96
C THR A 106 -3.14 6.74 4.71
N GLY A 107 -4.27 6.26 4.19
CA GLY A 107 -4.94 6.90 3.06
C GLY A 107 -6.45 6.68 3.08
N ASN A 108 -7.17 7.52 2.35
CA ASN A 108 -8.62 7.41 2.19
C ASN A 108 -8.92 6.68 0.88
N LEU A 109 -9.54 5.51 1.00
CA LEU A 109 -9.98 4.70 -0.13
C LEU A 109 -11.40 5.12 -0.51
N LEU A 110 -11.53 5.76 -1.67
CA LEU A 110 -12.81 6.11 -2.26
C LEU A 110 -13.19 4.96 -3.19
N LEU A 111 -14.19 4.15 -2.81
CA LEU A 111 -14.71 3.07 -3.65
C LEU A 111 -15.89 3.59 -4.48
N PRO A 112 -16.11 3.04 -5.69
CA PRO A 112 -17.29 3.38 -6.47
C PRO A 112 -18.56 2.92 -5.74
N VAL A 113 -19.54 3.82 -5.65
CA VAL A 113 -20.85 3.54 -5.03
C VAL A 113 -21.65 2.56 -5.89
N GLU A 114 -21.57 2.69 -7.21
CA GLU A 114 -22.30 1.85 -8.15
C GLU A 114 -21.49 0.62 -8.61
N ALA A 115 -22.19 -0.49 -8.84
CA ALA A 115 -21.58 -1.72 -9.31
C ALA A 115 -21.22 -1.67 -10.79
N GLY A 116 -19.96 -1.98 -11.13
CA GLY A 116 -19.45 -1.89 -12.51
C GLY A 116 -18.96 -0.49 -12.89
N THR A 117 -18.95 0.46 -11.95
CA THR A 117 -18.36 1.78 -12.16
C THR A 117 -16.89 1.74 -11.80
N THR A 118 -16.04 2.12 -12.75
CA THR A 118 -14.61 2.33 -12.50
C THR A 118 -14.39 3.69 -11.86
N GLY A 119 -13.69 3.74 -10.74
CA GLY A 119 -13.43 5.01 -10.05
C GLY A 119 -12.78 4.87 -8.69
N ALA A 120 -12.37 3.66 -8.29
CA ALA A 120 -11.70 3.49 -7.03
C ALA A 120 -10.40 4.31 -7.02
N THR A 121 -10.22 5.16 -6.02
CA THR A 121 -9.04 6.03 -5.90
C THR A 121 -8.64 6.12 -4.45
N ILE A 122 -7.33 6.26 -4.21
CA ILE A 122 -6.81 6.54 -2.89
C ILE A 122 -6.32 7.99 -2.87
N THR A 123 -6.81 8.75 -1.90
CA THR A 123 -6.42 10.14 -1.67
C THR A 123 -5.92 10.33 -0.25
N ASP A 124 -5.38 11.51 0.03
CA ASP A 124 -4.98 11.91 1.39
C ASP A 124 -3.92 10.98 2.00
N TRP A 125 -2.96 10.55 1.17
CA TRP A 125 -1.83 9.78 1.66
C TRP A 125 -1.04 10.58 2.68
N ASN A 126 -1.03 10.09 3.91
CA ASN A 126 -0.31 10.68 5.02
C ASN A 126 0.63 9.64 5.63
N GLU A 127 1.87 10.04 5.91
CA GLU A 127 2.75 9.26 6.77
C GLU A 127 2.21 9.36 8.18
N ALA A 128 1.52 8.32 8.63
CA ALA A 128 1.19 8.18 10.04
C ALA A 128 2.53 7.97 10.74
N GLU A 129 3.07 9.04 11.34
CA GLU A 129 4.25 8.98 12.19
C GLU A 129 4.07 7.77 13.10
N CYS A 130 4.94 6.78 12.97
CA CYS A 130 5.01 5.71 13.95
C CYS A 130 5.40 6.41 15.25
N GLY A 131 4.42 6.65 16.12
CA GLY A 131 4.59 7.49 17.28
C GLY A 131 5.85 7.11 18.05
N ASN A 132 6.91 7.88 17.88
CA ASN A 132 7.89 8.01 18.92
C ASN A 132 7.31 9.08 19.83
N GLY A 133 6.30 8.67 20.61
CA GLY A 133 5.98 9.34 21.85
C GLY A 133 7.26 9.30 22.68
N HIS A 134 8.06 10.35 22.58
CA HIS A 134 9.08 10.67 23.55
C HIS A 134 8.35 10.71 24.88
N ALA A 135 8.64 9.74 25.74
CA ALA A 135 8.22 9.77 27.13
C ALA A 135 8.93 10.95 27.79
N ASP A 136 8.18 11.98 28.18
CA ASP A 136 8.61 13.02 29.12
C ASP A 136 8.28 12.57 30.55
#